data_AF-A0A838V1C6-F1
#
_entry.id   AF-A0A838V1C6-F1
#
_cell.length_a   1.000
_cell.length_b   1.000
_cell.length_c   1.000
_cell.angle_alpha   90.00
_cell.angle_beta   90.00
_cell.angle_gamma   90.00
#
_symmetry.space_group_name_H-M   'P 1'
#
loop_
_entity.id
_entity.type
_entity.pdbx_description
1 polymer ?
#
loop_
_entity_poly.entity_id
_entity_poly.type
_entity_poly.pdbx_seq_one_letter_code
_entity_poly.pdbx_strand_id
1 'polypeptide(L)'
;MANTEITSDPQYQAKVLGQLLSATNQTAPLHGAAAVVTSTHPILSNRTVNGTQTTIAHGLGYTPKIYSIVMRSAGTIWYSAAADATNIYLTADTAARVCDIILGF
;
A
#
# COMPACT_ATOMS: atom_id res chain seq x y z
N MET A 1 -16.58 44.18 -1.75
CA MET A 1 -15.55 43.15 -1.46
C MET A 1 -16.28 41.83 -1.25
N ALA A 2 -16.16 40.87 -2.16
CA ALA A 2 -16.68 39.51 -1.97
C ALA A 2 -15.96 38.56 -2.93
N ASN A 3 -14.95 37.84 -2.43
CA ASN A 3 -14.30 36.75 -3.15
C ASN A 3 -14.41 35.49 -2.26
N THR A 4 -15.57 34.84 -2.24
CA THR A 4 -15.76 33.65 -1.39
C THR A 4 -16.69 32.61 -2.02
N GLU A 5 -16.52 32.22 -3.29
CA GLU A 5 -17.37 31.14 -3.85
C GLU A 5 -16.68 30.18 -4.84
N ILE A 6 -15.34 30.16 -4.93
CA ILE A 6 -14.66 29.22 -5.86
C ILE A 6 -14.45 27.84 -5.21
N THR A 7 -14.32 27.78 -3.88
CA THR A 7 -13.98 26.52 -3.17
C THR A 7 -15.19 25.67 -2.78
N SER A 8 -16.41 26.21 -2.83
CA SER A 8 -17.64 25.48 -2.51
C SER A 8 -18.39 24.97 -3.74
N ASP A 9 -17.94 25.33 -4.95
CA ASP A 9 -18.56 24.83 -6.19
C ASP A 9 -18.25 23.34 -6.36
N PRO A 10 -19.28 22.45 -6.36
CA PRO A 10 -19.09 21.02 -6.57
C PRO A 10 -18.40 20.68 -7.89
N GLN A 11 -18.55 21.54 -8.91
CA GLN A 11 -17.90 21.35 -10.22
C GLN A 11 -16.40 21.63 -10.16
N TYR A 12 -15.97 22.60 -9.35
CA TYR A 12 -14.56 22.88 -9.12
C TYR A 12 -13.90 21.73 -8.35
N GLN A 13 -14.58 21.21 -7.32
CA GLN A 13 -14.12 20.06 -6.54
C GLN A 13 -14.03 18.78 -7.39
N ALA A 14 -15.03 18.51 -8.23
CA ALA A 14 -15.04 17.36 -9.14
C ALA A 14 -13.94 17.45 -10.20
N LYS A 15 -13.62 18.66 -10.68
CA LYS A 15 -12.55 18.89 -11.66
C LYS A 15 -11.16 18.69 -11.05
N VAL A 16 -10.94 19.19 -9.83
CA VAL A 16 -9.69 18.98 -9.09
C VAL A 16 -9.51 17.51 -8.72
N LEU A 17 -10.56 16.84 -8.23
CA LEU A 17 -10.52 15.39 -7.99
C LEU A 17 -10.28 14.62 -9.28
N GLY A 18 -10.98 14.94 -10.36
CA GLY A 18 -10.81 14.29 -11.67
C GLY A 18 -9.38 14.44 -12.21
N GLN A 19 -8.76 15.60 -12.01
CA GLN A 19 -7.36 15.83 -12.37
C GLN A 19 -6.39 15.02 -11.51
N LEU A 20 -6.58 14.97 -10.19
CA LEU A 20 -5.78 14.12 -9.30
C LEU A 20 -5.92 12.63 -9.62
N LEU A 21 -7.15 12.15 -9.85
CA LEU A 21 -7.43 10.76 -10.21
C LEU A 21 -6.87 10.40 -11.60
N SER A 22 -6.87 11.34 -12.54
CA SER A 22 -6.28 11.13 -13.87
C SER A 22 -4.75 11.07 -13.83
N ALA A 23 -4.11 11.80 -12.91
CA ALA A 23 -2.65 11.72 -12.71
C ALA A 23 -2.21 10.37 -12.14
N THR A 24 -3.08 9.70 -11.38
CA THR A 24 -2.80 8.36 -10.83
C THR A 24 -3.06 7.21 -11.81
N ASN A 25 -3.71 7.45 -12.96
CA ASN A 25 -4.10 6.40 -13.91
C ASN A 25 -3.78 6.71 -15.39
N GLN A 26 -2.89 7.66 -15.67
CA GLN A 26 -2.44 7.94 -17.03
C GLN A 26 -1.24 7.05 -17.42
N THR A 27 -1.52 6.01 -18.21
CA THR A 27 -0.53 5.29 -19.03
C THR A 27 -0.37 5.94 -20.41
N ALA A 28 -0.35 7.27 -20.48
CA ALA A 28 -0.01 8.00 -21.71
C ALA A 28 1.42 8.55 -21.60
N PRO A 29 2.28 8.41 -22.64
CA PRO A 29 3.61 8.99 -22.61
C PRO A 29 3.51 10.52 -22.69
N LEU A 30 3.63 11.18 -21.54
CA LEU A 30 3.87 12.62 -21.51
C LEU A 30 5.26 12.88 -22.11
N HIS A 31 5.31 13.38 -23.34
CA HIS A 31 6.54 13.95 -23.88
C HIS A 31 6.89 15.20 -23.07
N GLY A 32 7.74 15.02 -22.06
CA GLY A 32 8.38 16.13 -21.33
C GLY A 32 7.79 16.50 -19.97
N ALA A 33 6.76 15.80 -19.47
CA ALA A 33 6.50 15.85 -18.02
C ALA A 33 7.42 14.82 -17.37
N ALA A 34 8.25 15.24 -16.41
CA ALA A 34 8.92 14.30 -15.53
C ALA A 34 7.83 13.42 -14.91
N ALA A 35 7.72 12.17 -15.34
CA ALA A 35 6.85 11.22 -14.70
C ALA A 35 7.21 11.25 -13.22
N VAL A 36 6.29 11.73 -12.38
CA VAL A 36 6.45 11.55 -10.93
C VAL A 36 6.31 10.05 -10.73
N VAL A 37 7.44 9.35 -10.76
CA VAL A 37 7.52 7.95 -10.38
C VAL A 37 7.39 7.94 -8.87
N THR A 38 6.15 8.04 -8.38
CA THR A 38 5.86 7.64 -7.01
C THR A 38 6.04 6.14 -6.95
N SER A 39 7.21 5.69 -6.51
CA SER A 39 7.39 4.32 -6.05
C SER A 39 6.62 4.17 -4.74
N THR A 40 5.30 3.99 -4.85
CA THR A 40 4.49 3.62 -3.70
C THR A 40 4.74 2.15 -3.43
N HIS A 41 5.40 1.87 -2.32
CA HIS A 41 5.56 0.51 -1.82
C HIS A 41 4.15 -0.05 -1.52
N PRO A 42 3.75 -1.20 -2.08
CA PRO A 42 2.46 -1.80 -1.77
C PRO A 42 2.36 -2.12 -0.28
N ILE A 43 1.21 -1.83 0.33
CA ILE A 43 0.98 -2.07 1.76
C ILE A 43 -0.18 -3.04 1.94
N LEU A 44 0.10 -4.21 2.53
CA LEU A 44 -0.92 -5.13 3.01
C LEU A 44 -1.33 -4.68 4.42
N SER A 45 -2.37 -3.87 4.50
CA SER A 45 -2.80 -3.32 5.79
C SER A 45 -3.56 -4.36 6.62
N ASN A 46 -3.46 -4.22 7.95
CA ASN A 46 -4.25 -4.87 8.98
C ASN A 46 -4.36 -6.41 8.84
N ARG A 47 -3.20 -7.07 8.67
CA ARG A 47 -3.10 -8.52 8.58
C ARG A 47 -2.99 -9.14 9.97
N THR A 48 -3.75 -10.22 10.18
CA THR A 48 -3.71 -11.02 11.41
C THR A 48 -2.76 -12.21 11.22
N VAL A 49 -1.84 -12.39 12.15
CA VAL A 49 -0.86 -13.49 12.18
C VAL A 49 -1.07 -14.34 13.43
N ASN A 50 -0.99 -15.66 13.28
CA ASN A 50 -1.18 -16.63 14.34
C ASN A 50 0.14 -17.12 14.94
N GLY A 51 0.05 -17.83 16.08
CA GLY A 51 1.20 -18.50 16.71
C GLY A 51 1.78 -19.66 15.90
N THR A 52 1.10 -20.05 14.82
CA THR A 52 1.59 -20.96 13.78
C THR A 52 1.75 -20.19 12.47
N GLN A 53 2.44 -20.80 11.50
CA GLN A 53 2.65 -20.18 10.19
C GLN A 53 1.32 -19.71 9.58
N THR A 54 1.31 -18.42 9.22
CA THR A 54 0.23 -17.76 8.53
C THR A 54 0.68 -17.40 7.12
N THR A 55 -0.08 -17.84 6.14
CA THR A 55 0.14 -17.56 4.72
C THR A 55 -0.64 -16.31 4.33
N ILE A 56 0.07 -15.29 3.83
CA ILE A 56 -0.52 -14.01 3.41
C ILE A 56 -0.23 -13.78 1.94
N ALA A 57 -1.27 -13.79 1.10
CA ALA A 57 -1.14 -13.47 -0.31
C ALA A 57 -0.76 -11.98 -0.48
N HIS A 58 0.29 -11.70 -1.27
CA HIS A 58 0.82 -10.36 -1.45
C HIS A 58 0.42 -9.69 -2.78
N GLY A 59 -0.11 -10.46 -3.74
CA GLY A 59 -0.68 -9.93 -4.98
C GLY A 59 0.32 -9.27 -5.94
N LEU A 60 1.62 -9.49 -5.74
CA LEU A 60 2.66 -9.05 -6.68
C LEU A 60 2.85 -10.13 -7.73
N GLY A 61 3.13 -9.76 -8.97
CA GLY A 61 3.49 -10.71 -10.04
C GLY A 61 4.92 -11.25 -9.95
N TYR A 62 5.61 -11.03 -8.82
CA TYR A 62 7.00 -11.41 -8.57
C TYR A 62 7.23 -11.59 -7.06
N THR A 63 8.33 -12.25 -6.70
CA THR A 63 8.75 -12.41 -5.30
C THR A 63 9.31 -11.10 -4.75
N PRO A 64 8.75 -10.52 -3.67
CA PRO A 64 9.28 -9.29 -3.08
C PRO A 64 10.69 -9.51 -2.55
N LYS A 65 11.61 -8.57 -2.80
CA LYS A 65 13.00 -8.67 -2.30
C LYS A 65 13.14 -8.28 -0.85
N ILE A 66 12.34 -7.31 -0.43
CA ILE A 66 12.36 -6.73 0.92
C ILE A 66 10.91 -6.58 1.36
N TYR A 67 10.61 -6.86 2.62
CA TYR A 67 9.32 -6.49 3.20
C TYR A 67 9.49 -6.18 4.68
N SER A 68 8.81 -5.14 5.15
CA SER A 68 8.88 -4.66 6.53
C SER A 68 7.57 -4.91 7.25
N ILE A 69 7.66 -5.35 8.51
CA ILE A 69 6.51 -5.59 9.38
C ILE A 69 6.36 -4.38 10.29
N VAL A 70 5.21 -3.71 10.20
CA VAL A 70 4.84 -2.61 11.09
C VAL A 70 3.76 -3.13 12.04
N MET A 71 4.13 -3.34 13.30
CA MET A 71 3.20 -3.86 14.31
C MET A 71 2.07 -2.85 14.59
N ARG A 72 0.83 -3.35 14.65
CA ARG A 72 -0.36 -2.60 15.10
C ARG A 72 -0.85 -3.05 16.47
N SER A 73 -0.56 -4.29 16.85
CA SER A 73 -0.80 -4.84 18.19
C SER A 73 0.51 -4.99 18.96
N ALA A 74 0.44 -5.07 20.29
CA ALA A 74 1.57 -5.51 21.10
C ALA A 74 1.97 -6.96 20.78
N GLY A 75 3.25 -7.29 20.95
CA GLY A 75 3.82 -8.60 20.67
C GLY A 75 4.85 -8.57 19.54
N THR A 76 5.21 -9.75 19.04
CA THR A 76 6.22 -9.90 17.97
C THR A 76 5.71 -10.79 16.84
N ILE A 77 6.02 -10.41 15.61
CA ILE A 77 5.81 -11.20 14.39
C ILE A 77 7.16 -11.33 13.67
N TRP A 78 7.46 -12.51 13.15
CA TRP A 78 8.69 -12.80 12.40
C TRP A 78 8.42 -13.69 11.19
N TYR A 79 9.41 -13.78 10.31
CA TYR A 79 9.36 -14.63 9.12
C TYR A 79 9.44 -16.11 9.51
N SER A 80 8.49 -16.91 9.03
CA SER A 80 8.52 -18.36 9.24
C SER A 80 9.16 -19.11 8.08
N ALA A 81 9.13 -18.53 6.88
CA ALA A 81 9.76 -19.03 5.67
C ALA A 81 10.07 -17.87 4.70
N ALA A 82 10.88 -18.14 3.68
CA ALA A 82 11.11 -17.19 2.59
C ALA A 82 9.81 -16.92 1.81
N ALA A 83 9.57 -15.66 1.45
CA ALA A 83 8.47 -15.31 0.55
C ALA A 83 8.65 -15.96 -0.82
N ASP A 84 7.54 -16.27 -1.49
CA ASP A 84 7.54 -16.80 -2.86
C ASP A 84 6.88 -15.80 -3.82
N ALA A 85 6.51 -16.24 -5.02
CA ALA A 85 5.90 -15.36 -6.03
C ALA A 85 4.45 -14.95 -5.70
N THR A 86 3.83 -15.53 -4.67
CA THR A 86 2.41 -15.36 -4.34
C THR A 86 2.20 -14.96 -2.88
N ASN A 87 3.02 -15.44 -1.95
CA ASN A 87 2.77 -15.46 -0.52
C ASN A 87 3.97 -14.99 0.32
N ILE A 88 3.62 -14.41 1.46
CA ILE A 88 4.51 -14.12 2.58
C ILE A 88 4.12 -15.04 3.74
N TYR A 89 5.12 -15.60 4.42
CA TYR A 89 4.93 -16.55 5.51
C TYR A 89 5.42 -15.96 6.82
N LEU A 90 4.49 -15.73 7.75
CA LEU A 90 4.75 -15.10 9.04
C LEU A 90 4.27 -15.99 10.19
N THR A 91 4.98 -15.93 11.31
CA THR A 91 4.54 -16.51 12.59
C THR A 91 4.63 -15.44 13.68
N ALA A 92 3.75 -15.52 14.66
CA ALA A 92 3.72 -14.63 15.80
C ALA A 92 4.05 -15.35 17.12
N ASP A 93 4.32 -14.57 18.17
CA ASP A 93 4.49 -15.06 19.54
C ASP A 93 3.20 -15.68 20.13
N THR A 94 2.05 -15.25 19.66
CA THR A 94 0.73 -15.71 20.07
C THR A 94 -0.25 -15.51 18.93
N ALA A 95 -1.39 -16.20 18.98
CA ALA A 95 -2.46 -15.97 18.01
C ALA A 95 -2.95 -14.51 18.01
N ALA A 96 -3.51 -14.09 16.86
CA ALA A 96 -4.18 -12.81 16.67
C ALA A 96 -3.31 -11.54 16.84
N ARG A 97 -2.03 -11.58 16.42
CA ARG A 97 -1.23 -10.36 16.28
C ARG A 97 -1.57 -9.63 14.99
N VAL A 98 -1.60 -8.30 15.02
CA VAL A 98 -1.98 -7.46 13.88
C VAL A 98 -0.81 -6.62 13.43
N CYS A 99 -0.57 -6.58 12.12
CA CYS A 99 0.47 -5.75 11.49
C CYS A 99 0.04 -5.21 10.13
N ASP A 100 0.76 -4.19 9.67
CA ASP A 100 0.84 -3.81 8.27
C ASP A 100 2.12 -4.40 7.67
N ILE A 101 2.08 -4.79 6.40
CA ILE A 101 3.27 -5.29 5.68
C ILE A 101 3.56 -4.37 4.50
N ILE A 102 4.74 -3.76 4.49
CA ILE A 102 5.20 -2.91 3.41
C ILE A 102 6.10 -3.73 2.48
N LEU A 103 5.81 -3.75 1.19
CA LEU A 103 6.53 -4.55 0.18
C LEU A 103 7.48 -3.71 -0.66
N GLY A 104 8.72 -4.17 -0.81
CA GLY A 104 9.77 -3.56 -1.62
C GLY A 104 10.30 -4.47 -2.72
N PHE A 105 10.89 -3.86 -3.75
CA PHE A 105 11.34 -4.49 -5.00
C PHE A 105 12.83 -4.31 -5.27
#